data_AF-L9JLE8-F1
#
_entry.id   AF-L9JLE8-F1
#
_cell.length_a   1.000
_cell.length_b   1.000
_cell.length_c   1.000
_cell.angle_alpha   90.00
_cell.angle_beta   90.00
_cell.angle_gamma   90.00
#
_symmetry.space_group_name_H-M   'P 1'
#
loop_
_entity.id
_entity.type
_entity.pdbx_description
1 polymer ?
#
loop_
_entity_poly.entity_id
_entity_poly.type
_entity_poly.pdbx_seq_one_letter_code
_entity_poly.pdbx_strand_id
1 'polypeptide(L)'
;MGNLIKVLTRDIDHNAAHFFLDFENAQPTESEKEIYNQVNVVLKDAEGILEDLQSYRGAGHEIREHLEREQALAKQFAEILHFTLRFDELKMTNPAIQNDFSYYRRTLSRMRINNVPAEGENEVNNELANRMSLFYAEATPMLKTLSDATTKFVSENKNLPIENTTDCLSTMASVCRVMLETPEYRSRFTNEETVSFCLRVMVGVIILYDHVHPVGAFAKTSKIDMKGCIKVLKDQPPNSVEGLLNALRYTTKHLNDETTSKQIKSMLQ
;
A
#
# COMPACT_ATOMS: atom_id res chain seq x y z
N MET A 1 16.62 35.45 28.34
CA MET A 1 16.81 34.52 29.47
C MET A 1 16.96 33.12 28.89
N GLY A 2 18.09 32.43 28.94
CA GLY A 2 19.22 32.56 29.85
C GLY A 2 19.84 31.22 30.25
N ASN A 3 19.51 30.09 29.60
CA ASN A 3 19.95 28.77 30.05
C ASN A 3 20.56 27.81 29.01
N LEU A 4 20.68 28.14 27.71
CA LEU A 4 21.50 27.33 26.78
C LEU A 4 22.96 27.80 26.66
N ILE A 5 23.26 29.06 27.01
CA ILE A 5 24.63 29.61 27.06
C ILE A 5 25.47 28.96 28.19
N LYS A 6 24.83 28.35 29.18
CA LYS A 6 25.52 27.67 30.30
C LYS A 6 26.01 26.25 29.99
N VAL A 7 25.59 25.64 28.88
CA VAL A 7 26.00 24.28 28.53
C VAL A 7 27.28 24.28 27.68
N LEU A 8 27.54 25.35 26.92
CA LEU A 8 28.74 25.48 26.07
C LEU A 8 29.96 26.08 26.77
N THR A 9 29.86 26.46 28.05
CA THR A 9 30.89 27.21 28.79
C THR A 9 31.40 26.52 30.05
N ARG A 10 31.12 25.23 30.24
CA ARG A 10 31.74 24.45 31.33
C ARG A 10 32.93 23.70 30.77
N ASP A 11 34.13 24.07 31.24
CA ASP A 11 35.40 23.34 31.14
C ASP A 11 36.39 23.75 30.03
N ILE A 12 36.46 25.03 29.64
CA ILE A 12 37.59 25.55 28.83
C ILE A 12 38.55 26.41 29.67
N ASP A 13 38.24 26.64 30.95
CA ASP A 13 38.78 27.80 31.66
C ASP A 13 40.29 27.84 31.86
N HIS A 14 41.08 26.77 31.70
CA HIS A 14 42.50 26.84 32.09
C HIS A 14 43.55 26.31 31.11
N ASN A 15 43.25 25.98 29.84
CA ASN A 15 44.36 25.61 28.93
C ASN A 15 44.11 25.62 27.41
N ALA A 16 43.25 26.48 26.86
CA ALA A 16 43.10 26.58 25.41
C ALA A 16 43.49 27.98 24.96
N ALA A 17 44.62 28.08 24.25
CA ALA A 17 44.86 29.16 23.32
C ALA A 17 43.56 29.44 22.55
N HIS A 18 43.11 30.68 22.52
CA HIS A 18 41.92 31.06 21.75
C HIS A 18 42.15 30.73 20.27
N PHE A 19 41.64 29.58 19.82
CA PHE A 19 41.59 29.24 18.40
C PHE A 19 40.41 30.00 17.79
N PHE A 20 40.73 31.07 17.06
CA PHE A 20 39.78 31.79 16.22
C PHE A 20 39.71 31.06 14.88
N LEU A 21 38.57 30.46 14.58
CA LEU A 21 38.27 29.88 13.26
C LEU A 21 37.55 30.94 12.44
N ASP A 22 38.26 31.48 11.45
CA ASP A 22 37.69 32.40 10.47
C ASP A 22 36.86 31.61 9.46
N PHE A 23 35.57 31.40 9.75
CA PHE A 23 34.68 30.67 8.87
C PHE A 23 34.40 31.37 7.54
N GLU A 24 34.66 32.68 7.42
CA GLU A 24 34.40 33.43 6.21
C GLU A 24 35.63 33.49 5.29
N ASN A 25 36.85 33.47 5.84
CA ASN A 25 38.09 33.63 5.06
C ASN A 25 39.16 32.54 5.28
N ALA A 26 38.85 31.43 5.97
CA ALA A 26 39.78 30.32 6.13
C ALA A 26 40.29 29.81 4.77
N GLN A 27 41.61 29.78 4.61
CA GLN A 27 42.29 29.22 3.45
C GLN A 27 43.03 27.94 3.84
N PRO A 28 42.96 26.87 3.04
CA PRO A 28 43.67 25.64 3.34
C PRO A 28 45.19 25.88 3.33
N THR A 29 45.89 25.34 4.32
CA THR A 29 47.36 25.30 4.29
C THR A 29 47.86 24.36 3.18
N GLU A 30 49.14 24.45 2.79
CA GLU A 30 49.70 23.57 1.74
C GLU A 30 49.53 22.07 2.05
N SER A 31 49.61 21.69 3.33
CA SER A 31 49.37 20.31 3.77
C SER A 31 47.90 19.88 3.71
N GLU A 32 46.97 20.83 3.75
CA GLU A 32 45.53 20.58 3.76
C GLU A 32 44.91 20.69 2.37
N LYS A 33 45.58 21.36 1.42
CA LYS A 33 45.07 21.63 0.07
C LYS A 33 44.58 20.38 -0.66
N GLU A 34 45.29 19.26 -0.54
CA GLU A 34 44.88 18.02 -1.21
C GLU A 34 43.54 17.51 -0.69
N ILE A 35 43.39 17.42 0.63
CA ILE A 35 42.16 16.98 1.30
C ILE A 35 41.04 18.00 1.06
N TYR A 36 41.33 19.29 1.20
CA TYR A 36 40.39 20.38 0.94
C TYR A 36 39.83 20.34 -0.48
N ASN A 37 40.69 20.10 -1.48
CA ASN A 37 40.26 19.98 -2.86
C ASN A 37 39.40 18.73 -3.10
N GLN A 38 39.75 17.58 -2.52
CA GLN A 38 38.94 16.37 -2.63
C GLN A 38 37.55 16.56 -1.99
N VAL A 39 37.49 17.17 -0.81
CA VAL A 39 36.23 17.47 -0.11
C VAL A 39 35.40 18.50 -0.89
N ASN A 40 36.02 19.55 -1.45
CA ASN A 40 35.33 20.57 -2.23
C ASN A 40 34.71 20.04 -3.52
N VAL A 41 35.28 19.01 -4.14
CA VAL A 41 34.67 18.34 -5.30
C VAL A 41 33.35 17.67 -4.86
N VAL A 42 33.36 16.92 -3.76
CA VAL A 42 32.15 16.27 -3.22
C VAL A 42 31.11 17.30 -2.77
N LEU A 43 31.53 18.42 -2.17
CA LEU A 43 30.63 19.48 -1.73
C LEU A 43 29.99 20.25 -2.89
N LYS A 44 30.69 20.41 -4.02
CA LYS A 44 30.09 20.95 -5.25
C LYS A 44 28.99 20.06 -5.80
N ASP A 45 29.19 18.75 -5.77
CA ASP A 45 28.16 17.80 -6.19
C ASP A 45 26.99 17.75 -5.20
N ALA A 46 27.25 18.04 -3.91
CA ALA A 46 26.22 18.10 -2.87
C ALA A 46 25.22 19.25 -3.07
N GLU A 47 25.64 20.40 -3.61
CA GLU A 47 24.71 21.48 -3.99
C GLU A 47 23.72 21.02 -5.06
N GLY A 48 24.18 20.29 -6.08
CA GLY A 48 23.32 19.70 -7.11
C GLY A 48 22.34 18.68 -6.54
N ILE A 49 22.79 17.81 -5.62
CA ILE A 49 21.90 16.86 -4.93
C ILE A 49 20.87 17.59 -4.04
N LEU A 50 21.26 18.69 -3.39
CA LEU A 50 20.37 19.52 -2.57
C LEU A 50 19.34 20.25 -3.44
N GLU A 51 19.73 20.77 -4.61
CA GLU A 51 18.82 21.35 -5.60
C GLU A 51 17.87 20.30 -6.18
N ASP A 52 18.35 19.09 -6.50
CA ASP A 52 17.54 17.96 -6.96
C ASP A 52 16.53 17.53 -5.88
N LEU A 53 16.95 17.46 -4.62
CA LEU A 53 16.09 17.10 -3.49
C LEU A 53 15.07 18.20 -3.14
N GLN A 54 15.46 19.48 -3.27
CA GLN A 54 14.56 20.62 -3.09
C GLN A 54 13.57 20.78 -4.26
N SER A 55 13.96 20.39 -5.47
CA SER A 55 13.13 20.42 -6.67
C SER A 55 12.27 19.16 -6.86
N TYR A 56 12.54 18.09 -6.10
CA TYR A 56 11.73 16.88 -6.08
C TYR A 56 10.33 17.16 -5.52
N ARG A 57 9.37 17.46 -6.41
CA ARG A 57 7.98 17.77 -6.05
C ARG A 57 7.14 16.53 -5.67
N GLY A 58 7.73 15.33 -5.79
CA GLY A 58 7.01 14.06 -5.75
C GLY A 58 6.06 13.91 -6.96
N ALA A 59 5.66 12.68 -7.28
CA ALA A 59 4.82 12.41 -8.46
C ALA A 59 3.32 12.72 -8.23
N GLY A 60 2.96 13.44 -7.17
CA GLY A 60 1.56 13.59 -6.76
C GLY A 60 0.70 14.39 -7.75
N HIS A 61 1.30 15.38 -8.42
CA HIS A 61 0.62 16.18 -9.45
C HIS A 61 0.53 15.40 -10.76
N GLU A 62 1.66 14.81 -11.17
CA GLU A 62 1.81 13.99 -12.36
C GLU A 62 0.85 12.80 -12.32
N ILE A 63 0.70 12.12 -11.17
CA ILE A 63 -0.24 11.00 -11.02
C ILE A 63 -1.69 11.46 -11.18
N ARG A 64 -2.05 12.64 -10.66
CA ARG A 64 -3.39 13.21 -10.87
C ARG A 64 -3.60 13.52 -12.35
N GLU A 65 -2.64 14.18 -12.99
CA GLU A 65 -2.69 14.43 -14.44
C GLU A 65 -2.76 13.13 -15.25
N HIS A 66 -2.02 12.09 -14.86
CA HIS A 66 -2.07 10.78 -15.51
C HIS A 66 -3.43 10.10 -15.34
N LEU A 67 -4.03 10.12 -14.15
CA LEU A 67 -5.38 9.61 -13.92
C LEU A 67 -6.42 10.42 -14.72
N GLU A 68 -6.24 11.73 -14.85
CA GLU A 68 -7.08 12.62 -15.65
C GLU A 68 -6.89 12.43 -17.17
N ARG A 69 -5.69 12.06 -17.60
CA ARG A 69 -5.36 11.79 -19.01
C ARG A 69 -5.78 10.38 -19.44
N GLU A 70 -5.60 9.40 -18.56
CA GLU A 70 -5.81 7.97 -18.81
C GLU A 70 -7.06 7.45 -18.09
N GLN A 71 -8.13 8.25 -18.09
CA GLN A 71 -9.39 7.95 -17.39
C GLN A 71 -9.98 6.58 -17.73
N ALA A 72 -9.83 6.14 -18.98
CA ALA A 72 -10.30 4.82 -19.41
C ALA A 72 -9.54 3.69 -18.70
N LEU A 73 -8.22 3.80 -18.56
CA LEU A 73 -7.40 2.81 -17.86
C LEU A 73 -7.67 2.83 -16.36
N ALA A 74 -7.81 4.03 -15.77
CA ALA A 74 -8.21 4.18 -14.37
C ALA A 74 -9.58 3.54 -14.09
N LYS A 75 -10.55 3.72 -14.99
CA LYS A 75 -11.86 3.07 -14.92
C LYS A 75 -11.77 1.55 -15.03
N GLN A 76 -10.99 1.03 -15.98
CA GLN A 76 -10.78 -0.42 -16.13
C GLN A 76 -10.15 -1.03 -14.88
N PHE A 77 -9.16 -0.36 -14.29
CA PHE A 77 -8.54 -0.86 -13.06
C PHE A 77 -9.54 -0.86 -11.90
N ALA A 78 -10.37 0.18 -11.78
CA ALA A 78 -11.46 0.22 -10.81
C ALA A 78 -12.52 -0.88 -11.05
N GLU A 79 -12.83 -1.22 -12.30
CA GLU A 79 -13.74 -2.32 -12.65
C GLU A 79 -13.16 -3.69 -12.27
N ILE A 80 -11.84 -3.91 -12.46
CA ILE A 80 -11.15 -5.12 -11.99
C ILE A 80 -11.27 -5.26 -10.48
N LEU A 81 -11.02 -4.18 -9.73
CA LEU A 81 -11.16 -4.15 -8.27
C LEU A 81 -12.61 -4.39 -7.83
N HIS A 82 -13.57 -3.78 -8.52
CA HIS A 82 -14.99 -3.99 -8.24
C HIS A 82 -15.39 -5.46 -8.41
N PHE A 83 -15.00 -6.09 -9.52
CA PHE A 83 -15.22 -7.52 -9.75
C PHE A 83 -14.54 -8.38 -8.67
N THR A 84 -13.28 -8.07 -8.36
CA THR A 84 -12.47 -8.78 -7.36
C THR A 84 -13.19 -8.86 -6.02
N LEU A 85 -13.61 -7.71 -5.48
CA LEU A 85 -14.26 -7.66 -4.17
C LEU A 85 -15.66 -8.28 -4.21
N ARG A 86 -16.40 -8.12 -5.31
CA ARG A 86 -17.73 -8.73 -5.46
C ARG A 86 -17.65 -10.26 -5.51
N PHE A 87 -16.64 -10.82 -6.19
CA PHE A 87 -16.38 -12.26 -6.19
C PHE A 87 -16.08 -12.76 -4.77
N ASP A 88 -15.17 -12.07 -4.07
CA ASP A 88 -14.73 -12.48 -2.74
C ASP A 88 -15.86 -12.39 -1.70
N GLU A 89 -16.74 -11.37 -1.77
CA GLU A 89 -17.96 -11.28 -0.95
C GLU A 89 -18.88 -12.49 -1.11
N LEU A 90 -19.15 -12.91 -2.35
CA LEU A 90 -19.96 -14.09 -2.65
C LEU A 90 -19.28 -15.38 -2.20
N LYS A 91 -17.96 -15.48 -2.37
CA LYS A 91 -17.19 -16.63 -1.92
C LYS A 91 -17.21 -16.76 -0.40
N MET A 92 -17.04 -15.66 0.33
CA MET A 92 -17.02 -15.66 1.80
C MET A 92 -18.34 -16.14 2.42
N THR A 93 -19.45 -15.88 1.74
CA THR A 93 -20.79 -16.30 2.18
C THR A 93 -21.19 -17.69 1.70
N ASN A 94 -20.34 -18.38 0.92
CA ASN A 94 -20.63 -19.69 0.35
C ASN A 94 -19.60 -20.75 0.78
N PRO A 95 -19.80 -21.40 1.96
CA PRO A 95 -18.91 -22.46 2.42
C PRO A 95 -18.96 -23.72 1.55
N ALA A 96 -20.00 -23.91 0.72
CA ALA A 96 -20.13 -25.08 -0.15
C ALA A 96 -18.98 -25.20 -1.16
N ILE A 97 -18.43 -24.07 -1.64
CA ILE A 97 -17.33 -24.06 -2.62
C ILE A 97 -16.12 -24.89 -2.13
N GLN A 98 -15.69 -24.69 -0.88
CA GLN A 98 -14.55 -25.42 -0.32
C GLN A 98 -14.91 -26.87 0.00
N ASN A 99 -16.14 -27.12 0.48
CA ASN A 99 -16.61 -28.45 0.83
C ASN A 99 -16.73 -29.36 -0.41
N ASP A 100 -17.32 -28.84 -1.49
CA ASP A 100 -17.53 -29.53 -2.75
C ASP A 100 -16.18 -29.86 -3.40
N PHE A 101 -15.26 -28.89 -3.42
CA PHE A 101 -13.93 -29.14 -3.98
C PHE A 101 -13.12 -30.15 -3.15
N SER A 102 -13.22 -30.08 -1.82
CA SER A 102 -12.61 -31.07 -0.92
C SER A 102 -13.22 -32.48 -1.09
N TYR A 103 -14.53 -32.56 -1.34
CA TYR A 103 -15.21 -33.82 -1.66
C TYR A 103 -14.75 -34.37 -3.01
N TYR A 104 -14.73 -33.54 -4.05
CA TYR A 104 -14.23 -33.88 -5.38
C TYR A 104 -12.83 -34.51 -5.32
N ARG A 105 -11.88 -33.84 -4.65
CA ARG A 105 -10.50 -34.34 -4.51
C ARG A 105 -10.42 -35.70 -3.83
N ARG A 106 -11.16 -35.90 -2.74
CA ARG A 106 -11.19 -37.18 -2.00
C ARG A 106 -11.79 -38.31 -2.84
N THR A 107 -12.85 -38.01 -3.57
CA THR A 107 -13.52 -39.00 -4.43
C THR A 107 -12.65 -39.39 -5.62
N LEU A 108 -12.03 -38.42 -6.28
CA LEU A 108 -11.12 -38.66 -7.40
C LEU A 108 -9.92 -39.52 -7.00
N SER A 109 -9.32 -39.23 -5.84
CA SER A 109 -8.21 -40.04 -5.29
C SER A 109 -8.63 -41.49 -5.05
N ARG A 110 -9.82 -41.74 -4.50
CA ARG A 110 -10.33 -43.11 -4.29
C ARG A 110 -10.64 -43.83 -5.60
N MET A 111 -11.22 -43.15 -6.58
CA MET A 111 -11.51 -43.72 -7.89
C MET A 111 -10.24 -44.18 -8.61
N ARG A 112 -9.18 -43.36 -8.55
CA ARG A 112 -7.87 -43.71 -9.11
C ARG A 112 -7.23 -44.93 -8.43
N ILE A 113 -7.36 -45.07 -7.11
CA ILE A 113 -6.87 -46.25 -6.37
C ILE A 113 -7.62 -47.52 -6.79
N ASN A 114 -8.93 -47.40 -7.06
CA ASN A 114 -9.78 -48.52 -7.43
C ASN A 114 -9.81 -48.83 -8.94
N ASN A 115 -8.95 -48.19 -9.74
CA ASN A 115 -8.89 -48.33 -11.21
C ASN A 115 -10.25 -48.15 -11.92
N VAL A 116 -11.14 -47.31 -11.35
CA VAL A 116 -12.39 -46.95 -12.02
C VAL A 116 -12.04 -45.95 -13.13
N PRO A 117 -12.39 -46.21 -14.41
CA PRO A 117 -12.13 -45.27 -15.48
C PRO A 117 -12.82 -43.93 -15.20
N ALA A 118 -12.06 -42.84 -15.16
CA ALA A 118 -12.63 -41.51 -15.11
C ALA A 118 -13.10 -41.15 -16.53
N GLU A 119 -14.41 -41.10 -16.77
CA GLU A 119 -15.00 -40.83 -18.09
C GLU A 119 -15.01 -39.33 -18.47
N GLY A 120 -13.95 -38.58 -18.18
CA GLY A 120 -13.93 -37.13 -18.43
C GLY A 120 -12.61 -36.61 -18.99
N GLU A 121 -12.64 -36.08 -20.23
CA GLU A 121 -11.52 -35.35 -20.84
C GLU A 121 -11.09 -34.08 -20.06
N ASN A 122 -11.89 -33.64 -19.09
CA ASN A 122 -11.68 -32.40 -18.30
C ASN A 122 -11.32 -32.66 -16.83
N GLU A 123 -10.67 -33.78 -16.50
CA GLU A 123 -10.25 -34.07 -15.13
C GLU A 123 -9.19 -33.09 -14.62
N VAL A 124 -9.36 -32.59 -13.39
CA VAL A 124 -8.39 -31.70 -12.75
C VAL A 124 -7.21 -32.52 -12.26
N ASN A 125 -6.02 -32.27 -12.82
CA ASN A 125 -4.79 -32.92 -12.36
C ASN A 125 -4.40 -32.49 -10.92
N ASN A 126 -3.53 -33.26 -10.26
CA ASN A 126 -3.18 -33.02 -8.86
C ASN A 126 -2.50 -31.66 -8.61
N GLU A 127 -1.68 -31.19 -9.56
CA GLU A 127 -0.97 -29.92 -9.42
C GLU A 127 -1.93 -28.73 -9.47
N LEU A 128 -2.84 -28.71 -10.46
CA LEU A 128 -3.90 -27.72 -10.57
C LEU A 128 -4.83 -27.79 -9.35
N ALA A 129 -5.18 -28.98 -8.89
CA ALA A 129 -6.03 -29.14 -7.71
C ALA A 129 -5.38 -28.59 -6.42
N ASN A 130 -4.07 -28.71 -6.27
CA ASN A 130 -3.34 -28.10 -5.15
C ASN A 130 -3.40 -26.56 -5.22
N ARG A 131 -3.16 -25.97 -6.40
CA ARG A 131 -3.28 -24.51 -6.60
C ARG A 131 -4.70 -24.01 -6.33
N MET A 132 -5.72 -24.72 -6.82
CA MET A 132 -7.12 -24.39 -6.54
C MET A 132 -7.46 -24.49 -5.05
N SER A 133 -6.88 -25.46 -4.33
CA SER A 133 -7.12 -25.61 -2.89
C SER A 133 -6.56 -24.43 -2.12
N LEU A 134 -5.33 -24.00 -2.44
CA LEU A 134 -4.73 -22.80 -1.84
C LEU A 134 -5.53 -21.55 -2.18
N PHE A 135 -5.97 -21.42 -3.44
CA PHE A 135 -6.83 -20.32 -3.87
C PHE A 135 -8.10 -20.27 -3.01
N TYR A 136 -8.90 -21.34 -2.95
CA TYR A 136 -10.17 -21.30 -2.20
C TYR A 136 -10.01 -21.30 -0.67
N ALA A 137 -8.84 -21.64 -0.12
CA ALA A 137 -8.57 -21.55 1.31
C ALA A 137 -8.49 -20.09 1.79
N GLU A 138 -8.06 -19.16 0.93
CA GLU A 138 -7.96 -17.73 1.25
C GLU A 138 -9.33 -17.11 1.50
N ALA A 139 -9.45 -16.19 2.47
CA ALA A 139 -10.71 -15.48 2.72
C ALA A 139 -11.18 -14.70 1.48
N THR A 140 -10.25 -14.00 0.83
CA THR A 140 -10.46 -13.15 -0.35
C THR A 140 -9.52 -13.60 -1.49
N PRO A 141 -9.85 -14.68 -2.20
CA PRO A 141 -8.94 -15.33 -3.15
C PRO A 141 -8.57 -14.46 -4.37
N MET A 142 -9.53 -13.71 -4.93
CA MET A 142 -9.22 -12.81 -6.05
C MET A 142 -8.36 -11.64 -5.59
N LEU A 143 -8.66 -11.06 -4.43
CA LEU A 143 -7.89 -9.94 -3.90
C LEU A 143 -6.47 -10.36 -3.52
N LYS A 144 -6.29 -11.57 -2.97
CA LYS A 144 -4.95 -12.13 -2.71
C LYS A 144 -4.16 -12.27 -4.00
N THR A 145 -4.80 -12.79 -5.06
CA THR A 145 -4.17 -12.93 -6.38
C THR A 145 -3.75 -11.57 -6.95
N LEU A 146 -4.61 -10.56 -6.82
CA LEU A 146 -4.31 -9.20 -7.30
C LEU A 146 -3.21 -8.52 -6.47
N SER A 147 -3.18 -8.76 -5.16
CA SER A 147 -2.13 -8.28 -4.26
C SER A 147 -0.77 -8.87 -4.63
N ASP A 148 -0.71 -10.18 -4.89
CA ASP A 148 0.50 -10.86 -5.33
C ASP A 148 0.95 -10.37 -6.70
N ALA A 149 0.01 -10.16 -7.64
CA ALA A 149 0.31 -9.61 -8.96
C ALA A 149 0.88 -8.18 -8.87
N THR A 150 0.33 -7.34 -7.98
CA THR A 150 0.80 -5.96 -7.78
C THR A 150 2.20 -5.95 -7.13
N THR A 151 2.42 -6.81 -6.14
CA THR A 151 3.74 -7.00 -5.52
C THR A 151 4.76 -7.49 -6.54
N LYS A 152 4.37 -8.43 -7.39
CA LYS A 152 5.18 -8.95 -8.48
C LYS A 152 5.55 -7.84 -9.47
N PHE A 153 4.58 -7.02 -9.90
CA PHE A 153 4.81 -5.89 -10.80
C PHE A 153 5.90 -4.95 -10.26
N VAL A 154 5.82 -4.56 -8.98
CA VAL A 154 6.85 -3.71 -8.37
C VAL A 154 8.22 -4.42 -8.31
N SER A 155 8.23 -5.71 -8.00
CA SER A 155 9.48 -6.48 -7.91
C SER A 155 10.19 -6.69 -9.25
N GLU A 156 9.43 -6.78 -10.35
CA GLU A 156 9.93 -6.99 -11.71
C GLU A 156 10.37 -5.68 -12.38
N ASN A 157 9.84 -4.53 -11.95
CA ASN A 157 10.13 -3.22 -12.51
C ASN A 157 11.01 -2.38 -11.57
N LYS A 158 12.19 -2.89 -11.20
CA LYS A 158 13.11 -2.25 -10.22
C LYS A 158 13.61 -0.87 -10.62
N ASN A 159 13.54 -0.55 -11.91
CA ASN A 159 13.88 0.73 -12.51
C ASN A 159 12.77 1.79 -12.35
N LEU A 160 11.58 1.40 -11.90
CA LEU A 160 10.51 2.33 -11.57
C LEU A 160 10.49 2.62 -10.06
N PRO A 161 10.38 3.89 -9.65
CA PRO A 161 10.15 4.25 -8.26
C PRO A 161 8.88 3.57 -7.73
N ILE A 162 8.95 2.96 -6.54
CA ILE A 162 7.80 2.30 -5.92
C ILE A 162 6.67 3.29 -5.64
N GLU A 163 7.03 4.55 -5.39
CA GLU A 163 6.10 5.64 -5.16
C GLU A 163 5.13 5.80 -6.32
N ASN A 164 5.55 5.57 -7.57
CA ASN A 164 4.65 5.68 -8.72
C ASN A 164 3.44 4.74 -8.61
N THR A 165 3.66 3.53 -8.05
CA THR A 165 2.59 2.55 -7.83
C THR A 165 1.79 2.90 -6.57
N THR A 166 2.48 3.13 -5.45
CA THR A 166 1.80 3.34 -4.17
C THR A 166 1.05 4.67 -4.13
N ASP A 167 1.57 5.72 -4.77
CA ASP A 167 0.90 7.01 -4.84
C ASP A 167 -0.33 6.96 -5.74
N CYS A 168 -0.30 6.19 -6.84
CA CYS A 168 -1.47 5.92 -7.67
C CYS A 168 -2.58 5.26 -6.83
N LEU A 169 -2.26 4.19 -6.09
CA LEU A 169 -3.22 3.48 -5.22
C LEU A 169 -3.78 4.40 -4.13
N SER A 170 -2.93 5.18 -3.46
CA SER A 170 -3.37 6.11 -2.40
C SER A 170 -4.20 7.28 -2.94
N THR A 171 -3.93 7.72 -4.18
CA THR A 171 -4.71 8.76 -4.86
C THR A 171 -6.10 8.24 -5.19
N MET A 172 -6.21 7.02 -5.75
CA MET A 172 -7.51 6.39 -5.98
C MET A 172 -8.29 6.19 -4.67
N ALA A 173 -7.63 5.75 -3.59
CA ALA A 173 -8.25 5.60 -2.28
C ALA A 173 -8.84 6.94 -1.78
N SER A 174 -8.06 8.01 -1.93
CA SER A 174 -8.44 9.37 -1.53
C SER A 174 -9.60 9.90 -2.37
N VAL A 175 -9.58 9.68 -3.69
CA VAL A 175 -10.67 10.07 -4.60
C VAL A 175 -11.97 9.37 -4.20
N CYS A 176 -11.95 8.04 -4.00
CA CYS A 176 -13.14 7.30 -3.55
C CYS A 176 -13.63 7.80 -2.18
N ARG A 177 -12.74 7.98 -1.20
CA ARG A 177 -13.09 8.48 0.13
C ARG A 177 -13.74 9.85 0.08
N VAL A 178 -13.12 10.82 -0.61
CA VAL A 178 -13.64 12.20 -0.74
C VAL A 178 -15.00 12.21 -1.43
N MET A 179 -15.15 11.44 -2.52
CA MET A 179 -16.44 11.31 -3.20
C MET A 179 -17.56 10.76 -2.31
N LEU A 180 -17.22 9.86 -1.37
CA LEU A 180 -18.17 9.22 -0.46
C LEU A 180 -18.44 10.01 0.83
N GLU A 181 -17.49 10.80 1.30
CA GLU A 181 -17.57 11.59 2.54
C GLU A 181 -18.16 12.99 2.31
N THR A 182 -17.88 13.61 1.16
CA THR A 182 -18.32 14.98 0.85
C THR A 182 -19.79 14.97 0.35
N PRO A 183 -20.74 15.59 1.08
CA PRO A 183 -22.17 15.58 0.70
C PRO A 183 -22.44 16.16 -0.69
N GLU A 184 -21.67 17.17 -1.10
CA GLU A 184 -21.80 17.83 -2.41
C GLU A 184 -21.41 16.92 -3.58
N TYR A 185 -20.50 15.97 -3.36
CA TYR A 185 -20.15 14.95 -4.35
C TYR A 185 -21.06 13.75 -4.27
N ARG A 186 -21.39 13.30 -3.05
CA ARG A 186 -22.30 12.19 -2.81
C ARG A 186 -23.70 12.43 -3.37
N SER A 187 -24.20 13.66 -3.28
CA SER A 187 -25.51 14.04 -3.85
C SER A 187 -25.53 14.00 -5.39
N ARG A 188 -24.37 13.97 -6.06
CA ARG A 188 -24.29 13.79 -7.53
C ARG A 188 -24.43 12.33 -7.94
N PHE A 189 -24.35 11.39 -7.01
CA PHE A 189 -24.57 9.98 -7.29
C PHE A 189 -26.06 9.70 -7.40
N THR A 190 -26.47 9.27 -8.60
CA THR A 190 -27.87 8.92 -8.89
C THR A 190 -28.20 7.47 -8.57
N ASN A 191 -27.19 6.63 -8.31
CA ASN A 191 -27.32 5.19 -8.14
C ASN A 191 -26.55 4.69 -6.90
N GLU A 192 -27.19 3.87 -6.07
CA GLU A 192 -26.56 3.17 -4.94
C GLU A 192 -25.44 2.22 -5.39
N GLU A 193 -25.49 1.71 -6.63
CA GLU A 193 -24.41 0.91 -7.20
C GLU A 193 -23.12 1.72 -7.34
N THR A 194 -23.19 3.03 -7.60
CA THR A 194 -22.00 3.89 -7.69
C THR A 194 -21.31 4.04 -6.34
N VAL A 195 -22.09 4.16 -5.26
CA VAL A 195 -21.59 4.16 -3.88
C VAL A 195 -20.89 2.82 -3.60
N SER A 196 -21.59 1.73 -3.90
CA SER A 196 -21.10 0.36 -3.72
C SER A 196 -19.86 0.04 -4.56
N PHE A 197 -19.73 0.65 -5.74
CA PHE A 197 -18.56 0.60 -6.60
C PHE A 197 -17.37 1.31 -5.93
N CYS A 198 -17.56 2.56 -5.50
CA CYS A 198 -16.50 3.35 -4.87
C CYS A 198 -16.01 2.72 -3.56
N LEU A 199 -16.90 2.14 -2.75
CA LEU A 199 -16.54 1.42 -1.52
C LEU A 199 -15.63 0.22 -1.81
N ARG A 200 -15.98 -0.59 -2.81
CA ARG A 200 -15.17 -1.76 -3.23
C ARG A 200 -13.81 -1.34 -3.78
N VAL A 201 -13.79 -0.32 -4.65
CA VAL A 201 -12.54 0.20 -5.22
C VAL A 201 -11.64 0.73 -4.12
N MET A 202 -12.17 1.54 -3.20
CA MET A 202 -11.43 2.09 -2.05
C MET A 202 -10.78 0.97 -1.23
N VAL A 203 -11.55 -0.03 -0.83
CA VAL A 203 -11.04 -1.16 -0.02
C VAL A 203 -10.02 -1.98 -0.78
N GLY A 204 -10.25 -2.23 -2.07
CA GLY A 204 -9.31 -2.93 -2.95
C GLY A 204 -7.96 -2.22 -3.01
N VAL A 205 -7.93 -0.92 -3.36
CA VAL A 205 -6.66 -0.18 -3.45
C VAL A 205 -5.97 0.00 -2.10
N ILE A 206 -6.72 0.08 -0.99
CA ILE A 206 -6.15 0.10 0.37
C ILE A 206 -5.36 -1.19 0.64
N ILE A 207 -5.95 -2.34 0.34
CA ILE A 207 -5.31 -3.64 0.59
C ILE A 207 -4.12 -3.82 -0.35
N LEU A 208 -4.22 -3.43 -1.62
CA LEU A 208 -3.06 -3.45 -2.53
C LEU A 208 -1.93 -2.55 -2.01
N TYR A 209 -2.24 -1.33 -1.57
CA TYR A 209 -1.26 -0.41 -1.00
C TYR A 209 -0.60 -1.03 0.24
N ASP A 210 -1.38 -1.65 1.13
CA ASP A 210 -0.86 -2.26 2.35
C ASP A 210 0.14 -3.38 2.10
N HIS A 211 -0.02 -4.14 1.01
CA HIS A 211 0.92 -5.22 0.66
C HIS A 211 2.17 -4.72 -0.06
N VAL A 212 2.04 -3.66 -0.86
CA VAL A 212 3.11 -3.13 -1.71
C VAL A 212 3.97 -2.10 -0.97
N HIS A 213 3.35 -1.21 -0.20
CA HIS A 213 4.07 -0.13 0.47
C HIS A 213 4.92 -0.68 1.63
N PRO A 214 6.20 -0.27 1.78
CA PRO A 214 7.13 -0.91 2.73
C PRO A 214 6.68 -0.90 4.19
N VAL A 215 5.98 0.16 4.61
CA VAL A 215 5.45 0.32 5.98
C VAL A 215 3.95 0.04 6.08
N GLY A 216 3.30 -0.37 4.99
CA GLY A 216 1.87 -0.63 4.93
C GLY A 216 0.97 0.62 4.93
N ALA A 217 -0.33 0.37 4.94
CA ALA A 217 -1.40 1.38 4.92
C ALA A 217 -1.72 1.96 6.31
N PHE A 218 -1.19 1.36 7.37
CA PHE A 218 -1.56 1.67 8.75
C PHE A 218 -0.52 2.51 9.51
N ALA A 219 0.69 2.64 8.96
CA ALA A 219 1.75 3.47 9.52
C ALA A 219 1.36 4.96 9.46
N LYS A 220 1.89 5.76 10.40
CA LYS A 220 1.65 7.22 10.45
C LYS A 220 2.15 7.96 9.20
N THR A 221 3.15 7.40 8.51
CA THR A 221 3.72 7.93 7.27
C THR A 221 2.96 7.49 6.02
N SER A 222 1.94 6.64 6.14
CA SER A 222 1.09 6.26 5.01
C SER A 222 0.34 7.47 4.46
N LYS A 223 0.18 7.48 3.13
CA LYS A 223 -0.64 8.48 2.44
C LYS A 223 -2.14 8.21 2.51
N ILE A 224 -2.56 7.07 3.06
CA ILE A 224 -3.98 6.70 3.17
C ILE A 224 -4.54 7.15 4.52
N ASP A 225 -5.61 7.97 4.47
CA ASP A 225 -6.42 8.30 5.65
C ASP A 225 -7.27 7.10 6.08
N MET A 226 -6.65 6.18 6.81
CA MET A 226 -7.32 4.94 7.22
C MET A 226 -8.51 5.15 8.14
N LYS A 227 -8.45 6.18 9.01
CA LYS A 227 -9.57 6.50 9.89
C LYS A 227 -10.77 7.00 9.08
N GLY A 228 -10.55 7.91 8.14
CA GLY A 228 -11.59 8.39 7.24
C GLY A 228 -12.18 7.27 6.38
N CYS A 229 -11.33 6.41 5.81
CA CYS A 229 -11.80 5.26 5.00
C CYS A 229 -12.68 4.29 5.80
N ILE A 230 -12.28 3.93 7.04
CA ILE A 230 -13.08 3.03 7.89
C ILE A 230 -14.38 3.71 8.34
N LYS A 231 -14.32 5.02 8.65
CA LYS A 231 -15.52 5.80 8.99
C LYS A 231 -16.55 5.79 7.86
N VAL A 232 -16.12 6.05 6.62
CA VAL A 232 -16.99 6.00 5.44
C VAL A 232 -17.68 4.63 5.29
N LEU A 233 -16.98 3.53 5.58
CA LEU A 233 -17.57 2.19 5.61
C LEU A 233 -18.59 2.04 6.74
N LYS A 234 -18.27 2.47 7.96
CA LYS A 234 -19.18 2.40 9.12
C LYS A 234 -20.43 3.27 8.99
N ASP A 235 -20.38 4.32 8.17
CA ASP A 235 -21.53 5.17 7.87
C ASP A 235 -22.50 4.51 6.86
N GLN A 236 -22.19 3.33 6.32
CA GLN A 236 -23.07 2.56 5.45
C GLN A 236 -23.94 1.56 6.24
N PRO A 237 -25.05 1.06 5.66
CA PRO A 237 -25.81 -0.03 6.24
C PRO A 237 -24.91 -1.25 6.55
N PRO A 238 -24.89 -1.80 7.77
CA PRO A 238 -23.93 -2.84 8.16
C PRO A 238 -23.90 -4.05 7.22
N ASN A 239 -25.08 -4.51 6.80
CA ASN A 239 -25.21 -5.68 5.92
C ASN A 239 -24.62 -5.48 4.53
N SER A 240 -24.47 -4.25 4.05
CA SER A 240 -23.92 -3.97 2.71
C SER A 240 -22.40 -3.85 2.67
N VAL A 241 -21.74 -3.71 3.83
CA VAL A 241 -20.29 -3.47 3.92
C VAL A 241 -19.54 -4.49 4.79
N GLU A 242 -20.23 -5.41 5.46
CA GLU A 242 -19.59 -6.40 6.35
C GLU A 242 -18.52 -7.24 5.62
N GLY A 243 -18.76 -7.60 4.35
CA GLY A 243 -17.75 -8.28 3.53
C GLY A 243 -16.47 -7.45 3.34
N LEU A 244 -16.62 -6.13 3.14
CA LEU A 244 -15.51 -5.20 2.97
C LEU A 244 -14.74 -4.96 4.28
N LEU A 245 -15.45 -4.85 5.40
CA LEU A 245 -14.82 -4.78 6.73
C LEU A 245 -14.04 -6.06 7.04
N ASN A 246 -14.58 -7.23 6.66
CA ASN A 246 -13.87 -8.49 6.81
C ASN A 246 -12.64 -8.60 5.91
N ALA A 247 -12.69 -8.07 4.68
CA ALA A 247 -11.49 -7.98 3.84
C ALA A 247 -10.39 -7.12 4.52
N LEU A 248 -10.75 -6.00 5.14
CA LEU A 248 -9.80 -5.20 5.93
C LEU A 248 -9.30 -5.90 7.18
N ARG A 249 -10.08 -6.78 7.81
CA ARG A 249 -9.67 -7.52 9.03
C ARG A 249 -8.72 -8.66 8.72
N TYR A 250 -8.94 -9.37 7.61
CA TYR A 250 -8.32 -10.68 7.37
C TYR A 250 -7.31 -10.68 6.22
N THR A 251 -7.40 -9.73 5.29
CA THR A 251 -6.53 -9.72 4.08
C THR A 251 -5.40 -8.71 4.19
N THR A 252 -5.49 -7.73 5.08
CA THR A 252 -4.41 -6.77 5.32
C THR A 252 -3.18 -7.43 5.94
N LYS A 253 -2.00 -6.95 5.55
CA LYS A 253 -0.71 -7.42 6.04
C LYS A 253 -0.32 -6.75 7.36
N HIS A 254 -0.52 -5.44 7.50
CA HIS A 254 0.05 -4.67 8.60
C HIS A 254 -0.97 -4.24 9.68
N LEU A 255 -2.24 -4.68 9.59
CA LEU A 255 -3.27 -4.31 10.59
C LEU A 255 -2.86 -4.74 12.00
N ASN A 256 -2.25 -5.91 12.15
CA ASN A 256 -1.93 -6.48 13.46
C ASN A 256 -0.58 -6.00 14.04
N ASP A 257 0.22 -5.26 13.27
CA ASP A 257 1.51 -4.74 13.70
C ASP A 257 1.43 -3.91 14.99
N GLU A 258 2.47 -3.94 15.81
CA GLU A 258 2.54 -3.15 17.05
C GLU A 258 2.51 -1.64 16.78
N THR A 259 3.01 -1.22 15.62
CA THR A 259 3.03 0.17 15.15
C THR A 259 1.64 0.67 14.75
N THR A 260 0.70 -0.23 14.45
CA THR A 260 -0.66 0.11 14.02
C THR A 260 -1.47 0.67 15.19
N SER A 261 -2.07 1.84 14.97
CA SER A 261 -2.85 2.58 15.97
C SER A 261 -3.95 1.74 16.60
N LYS A 262 -3.98 1.69 17.95
CA LYS A 262 -5.04 1.04 18.73
C LYS A 262 -6.45 1.54 18.37
N GLN A 263 -6.57 2.82 18.00
CA GLN A 263 -7.84 3.38 17.55
C GLN A 263 -8.33 2.72 16.27
N ILE A 264 -7.44 2.52 15.28
CA ILE A 264 -7.81 1.86 14.02
C ILE A 264 -8.19 0.39 14.27
N LYS A 265 -7.43 -0.31 15.12
CA LYS A 265 -7.76 -1.68 15.53
C LYS A 265 -9.16 -1.75 16.15
N SER A 266 -9.47 -0.85 17.09
CA SER A 266 -10.81 -0.77 17.72
C SER A 266 -11.91 -0.40 16.72
N MET A 267 -11.63 0.40 15.70
CA MET A 267 -12.60 0.69 14.65
C MET A 267 -12.89 -0.53 13.77
N LEU A 268 -11.99 -1.51 13.67
CA LEU A 268 -12.23 -2.75 12.92
C LEU A 268 -12.66 -3.92 13.81
N GLN A 269 -12.77 -3.73 15.12
CA GLN A 269 -13.44 -4.68 16.02
C GLN A 269 -14.96 -4.59 15.91
#